data_AF-A0A7X6HLH8-F1
#
_entry.id   AF-A0A7X6HLH8-F1
#
_cell.length_a   1.000
_cell.length_b   1.000
_cell.length_c   1.000
_cell.angle_alpha   90.00
_cell.angle_beta   90.00
_cell.angle_gamma   90.00
#
_symmetry.space_group_name_H-M   'P 1'
#
loop_
_entity.id
_entity.type
_entity.pdbx_description
1 polymer ?
#
loop_
_entity_poly.entity_id
_entity_poly.type
_entity_poly.pdbx_seq_one_letter_code
_entity_poly.pdbx_strand_id
1 'polypeptide(L)'
;MADAYRRHARETAQVSAEVKGIDDAIAALSAQLSQKQQQSGKLQKLSPMEQQVEEGRELAREHAKRINELAAELASEVKGLKAIADQISPSYWQVYYKPFITGFKSISVPYVRSDGDVWTIVNRVV
;
A
#
# COMPACT_ATOMS: atom_id res chain seq x y z
N MET A 1 58.95 -34.66 -13.36
CA MET A 1 57.72 -35.29 -12.80
C MET A 1 57.33 -34.77 -11.42
N ALA A 2 58.27 -34.56 -10.47
CA ALA A 2 57.95 -34.11 -9.11
C ALA A 2 57.30 -32.70 -9.00
N ASP A 3 57.63 -31.76 -9.90
CA ASP A 3 57.09 -30.40 -9.85
C ASP A 3 55.66 -30.27 -10.42
N ALA A 4 55.21 -31.24 -11.23
CA ALA A 4 53.83 -31.30 -11.72
C ALA A 4 52.90 -31.84 -10.62
N TYR A 5 53.35 -32.87 -9.90
CA TYR A 5 52.64 -33.42 -8.73
C TYR A 5 52.50 -32.40 -7.59
N ARG A 6 53.55 -31.61 -7.32
CA ARG A 6 53.49 -30.54 -6.30
C ARG A 6 52.54 -29.40 -6.68
N ARG A 7 52.38 -29.10 -7.96
CA ARG A 7 51.40 -28.10 -8.44
C ARG A 7 49.97 -28.61 -8.31
N HIS A 8 49.71 -29.84 -8.76
CA HIS A 8 48.41 -30.48 -8.57
C HIS A 8 48.01 -30.58 -7.09
N ALA A 9 48.91 -31.02 -6.21
CA ALA A 9 48.62 -31.12 -4.78
C ALA A 9 48.30 -29.76 -4.13
N ARG A 10 48.92 -28.67 -4.60
CA ARG A 10 48.62 -27.30 -4.13
C ARG A 10 47.27 -26.81 -4.64
N GLU A 11 46.95 -27.07 -5.90
CA GLU A 11 45.65 -26.73 -6.48
C GLU A 11 44.51 -27.51 -5.80
N THR A 12 44.69 -28.81 -5.54
CA THR A 12 43.68 -29.61 -4.82
C THR A 12 43.50 -29.14 -3.37
N ALA A 13 44.59 -28.75 -2.69
CA ALA A 13 44.52 -28.19 -1.34
C ALA A 13 43.82 -26.83 -1.31
N GLN A 14 44.04 -26.00 -2.33
CA GLN A 14 43.40 -24.69 -2.47
C GLN A 14 41.90 -24.82 -2.73
N VAL A 15 41.50 -25.69 -3.67
CA VAL A 15 40.09 -25.97 -3.95
C VAL A 15 39.40 -26.56 -2.72
N SER A 16 40.05 -27.46 -1.98
CA SER A 16 39.49 -28.02 -0.75
C SER A 16 39.28 -26.98 0.36
N ALA A 17 40.15 -25.96 0.45
CA ALA A 17 40.01 -24.88 1.41
C ALA A 17 38.86 -23.93 1.02
N GLU A 18 38.71 -23.65 -0.27
CA GLU A 18 37.60 -22.83 -0.79
C GLU A 18 36.24 -23.51 -0.57
N VAL A 19 36.12 -24.80 -0.87
CA VAL A 19 34.89 -25.57 -0.63
C VAL A 19 34.53 -25.58 0.86
N LYS A 20 35.51 -25.81 1.74
CA LYS A 20 35.28 -25.77 3.18
C LYS A 20 34.84 -24.38 3.68
N GLY A 21 35.45 -23.32 3.14
CA GLY A 21 35.03 -21.95 3.45
C GLY A 21 33.59 -21.65 3.03
N ILE A 22 33.14 -22.21 1.90
CA ILE A 22 31.76 -22.13 1.44
C ILE A 22 30.82 -22.90 2.38
N ASP A 23 31.17 -24.12 2.77
CA ASP A 23 30.37 -24.93 3.69
C ASP A 23 30.22 -24.26 5.07
N ASP A 24 31.31 -23.69 5.60
CA ASP A 24 31.31 -22.95 6.86
C ASP A 24 30.43 -21.68 6.78
N ALA A 25 30.45 -20.98 5.63
CA ALA A 25 29.59 -19.83 5.38
C ALA A 25 28.09 -20.23 5.28
N ILE A 26 27.79 -21.37 4.63
CA ILE A 26 26.43 -21.91 4.54
C ILE A 26 25.91 -22.31 5.93
N ALA A 27 26.77 -22.94 6.75
CA ALA A 27 26.41 -23.33 8.11
C ALA A 27 26.11 -22.10 8.99
N ALA A 28 26.93 -21.05 8.89
CA ALA A 28 26.72 -19.80 9.62
C ALA A 28 25.42 -19.10 9.19
N LEU A 29 25.15 -19.01 7.88
CA LEU A 29 23.91 -18.43 7.36
C LEU A 29 22.68 -19.22 7.77
N SER A 30 22.75 -20.55 7.74
CA SER A 30 21.65 -21.44 8.16
C SER A 30 21.34 -21.31 9.65
N ALA A 31 22.37 -21.14 10.48
CA ALA A 31 22.22 -20.86 11.90
C ALA A 31 21.57 -19.49 12.16
N GLN A 32 21.99 -18.44 11.43
CA GLN A 32 21.37 -17.12 11.52
C GLN A 32 19.91 -17.12 11.06
N LEU A 33 19.60 -17.89 10.00
CA LEU A 33 18.25 -18.03 9.47
C LEU A 33 17.35 -18.75 10.48
N SER A 34 17.84 -19.84 11.08
CA SER A 34 17.13 -20.57 12.14
C SER A 34 16.90 -19.71 13.37
N GLN A 35 17.91 -18.92 13.78
CA GLN A 35 17.79 -18.00 14.90
C GLN A 35 16.76 -16.89 14.62
N LYS A 36 16.77 -16.30 13.41
CA LYS A 36 15.75 -15.32 13.00
C LYS A 36 14.36 -15.94 12.90
N GLN A 37 14.22 -17.17 12.41
CA GLN A 37 12.94 -17.88 12.38
C GLN A 37 12.42 -18.20 13.78
N GLN A 38 13.29 -18.57 14.73
CA GLN A 38 12.91 -18.78 16.12
C GLN A 38 12.55 -17.47 16.83
N GLN A 39 13.20 -16.36 16.49
CA GLN A 39 12.84 -15.02 16.96
C GLN A 39 11.50 -14.56 16.36
N SER A 40 11.25 -14.86 15.08
CA SER A 40 9.97 -14.58 14.42
C SER A 40 8.84 -15.51 14.86
N GLY A 41 9.12 -16.77 15.22
CA GLY A 41 8.12 -17.69 15.79
C GLY A 41 7.64 -17.29 17.19
N LYS A 42 8.36 -16.38 17.85
CA LYS A 42 7.95 -15.70 19.08
C LYS A 42 7.20 -14.39 18.83
N LEU A 43 7.00 -13.97 17.56
CA LEU A 43 6.06 -12.90 17.24
C LEU A 43 4.67 -13.40 17.62
N GLN A 44 4.14 -12.73 18.64
CA GLN A 44 2.87 -12.97 19.34
C GLN A 44 1.82 -13.65 18.46
N LYS A 45 1.34 -14.80 18.94
CA LYS A 45 -0.01 -15.24 18.59
C LYS A 45 -0.95 -14.13 19.05
N LEU A 46 -1.35 -13.27 18.12
CA LEU A 46 -2.42 -12.31 18.34
C LEU A 46 -3.59 -13.08 18.95
N SER A 47 -4.14 -12.55 20.03
CA SER A 47 -5.36 -13.09 20.62
C SER A 47 -6.43 -13.17 19.51
N PRO A 48 -7.38 -14.12 19.58
CA PRO A 48 -8.46 -14.23 18.60
C PRO A 48 -9.21 -12.90 18.38
N MET A 49 -9.26 -12.06 19.41
CA MET A 49 -9.87 -10.73 19.36
C MET A 49 -9.04 -9.72 18.55
N GLU A 50 -7.71 -9.76 18.65
CA GLU A 50 -6.84 -8.92 17.81
C GLU A 50 -6.87 -9.35 16.34
N GLN A 51 -7.00 -10.65 16.06
CA GLN A 51 -7.18 -11.15 14.69
C GLN A 51 -8.50 -10.65 14.08
N GLN A 52 -9.61 -10.72 14.82
CA GLN A 52 -10.90 -10.20 14.37
C GLN A 52 -10.87 -8.69 14.10
N VAL A 53 -10.16 -7.92 14.94
CA VAL A 53 -9.99 -6.48 14.74
C VAL A 53 -9.19 -6.20 13.47
N GLU A 54 -8.12 -6.95 13.21
CA GLU A 54 -7.30 -6.76 12.01
C GLU A 54 -8.06 -7.13 10.73
N GLU A 55 -8.80 -8.23 10.72
CA GLU A 55 -9.68 -8.60 9.60
C GLU A 55 -10.73 -7.53 9.33
N GLY A 56 -11.34 -6.98 10.39
CA GLY A 56 -12.28 -5.87 10.29
C GLY A 56 -11.63 -4.59 9.74
N ARG A 57 -10.39 -4.30 10.14
CA ARG A 57 -9.60 -3.15 9.63
C ARG A 57 -9.29 -3.29 8.14
N GLU A 58 -8.95 -4.48 7.67
CA GLU A 58 -8.70 -4.73 6.24
C GLU A 58 -9.97 -4.51 5.40
N LEU A 59 -11.10 -5.10 5.82
CA LEU A 59 -12.38 -4.90 5.14
C LEU A 59 -12.80 -3.42 5.13
N ALA A 60 -12.66 -2.73 6.26
CA ALA A 60 -12.91 -1.30 6.32
C ALA A 60 -12.04 -0.54 5.29
N ARG A 61 -10.79 -0.97 5.07
CA ARG A 61 -9.81 -0.29 4.18
C ARG A 61 -10.25 -0.34 2.75
N GLU A 62 -10.72 -1.50 2.32
CA GLU A 62 -11.29 -1.67 0.99
C GLU A 62 -12.51 -0.79 0.79
N HIS A 63 -13.38 -0.67 1.81
CA HIS A 63 -14.53 0.22 1.74
C HIS A 63 -14.13 1.69 1.71
N ALA A 64 -13.19 2.12 2.56
CA ALA A 64 -12.67 3.49 2.57
C ALA A 64 -12.03 3.87 1.23
N LYS A 65 -11.26 2.95 0.63
CA LYS A 65 -10.67 3.16 -0.70
C LYS A 65 -11.76 3.34 -1.76
N ARG A 66 -12.75 2.44 -1.80
CA ARG A 66 -13.89 2.53 -2.73
C ARG A 66 -14.67 3.83 -2.56
N ILE A 67 -14.92 4.27 -1.33
CA ILE A 67 -15.57 5.56 -1.05
C ILE A 67 -14.76 6.71 -1.64
N ASN A 68 -13.44 6.71 -1.46
CA ASN A 68 -12.58 7.76 -1.99
C ASN A 68 -12.52 7.78 -3.52
N GLU A 69 -12.54 6.61 -4.16
CA GLU A 69 -12.61 6.47 -5.63
C GLU A 69 -13.94 7.03 -6.15
N LEU A 70 -15.07 6.60 -5.59
CA LEU A 70 -16.40 7.11 -5.96
C LEU A 70 -16.55 8.62 -5.69
N ALA A 71 -15.96 9.12 -4.60
CA ALA A 71 -15.95 10.53 -4.29
C ALA A 71 -15.18 11.35 -5.33
N ALA A 72 -14.10 10.80 -5.91
CA ALA A 72 -13.35 11.44 -6.99
C ALA A 72 -14.15 11.47 -8.30
N GLU A 73 -14.86 10.40 -8.61
CA GLU A 73 -15.78 10.36 -9.76
C GLU A 73 -16.91 11.37 -9.60
N LEU A 74 -17.56 11.38 -8.43
CA LEU A 74 -18.61 12.34 -8.09
C LEU A 74 -18.11 13.78 -8.18
N ALA A 75 -16.89 14.04 -7.69
CA ALA A 75 -16.24 15.34 -7.80
C ALA A 75 -16.10 15.82 -9.26
N SER A 76 -15.74 14.91 -10.17
CA SER A 76 -15.64 15.21 -11.61
C SER A 76 -17.01 15.51 -12.22
N GLU A 77 -18.01 14.67 -11.94
CA GLU A 77 -19.38 14.84 -12.44
C GLU A 77 -20.01 16.15 -11.96
N VAL A 78 -19.83 16.49 -10.67
CA VAL A 78 -20.30 17.76 -10.11
C VAL A 78 -19.65 18.95 -10.82
N LYS A 79 -18.35 18.88 -11.13
CA LYS A 79 -17.65 19.94 -11.89
C LYS A 79 -18.20 20.07 -13.31
N GLY A 80 -18.46 18.95 -13.97
CA GLY A 80 -19.11 18.93 -15.29
C GLY A 80 -20.48 19.59 -15.26
N LEU A 81 -21.33 19.20 -14.30
CA LEU A 81 -22.64 19.79 -14.11
C LEU A 81 -22.57 21.30 -13.82
N LYS A 82 -21.59 21.73 -13.00
CA LYS A 82 -21.35 23.15 -12.73
C LYS A 82 -20.99 23.91 -14.00
N ALA A 83 -20.09 23.38 -14.83
CA ALA A 83 -19.67 24.02 -16.06
C ALA A 83 -20.84 24.22 -17.03
N ILE A 84 -21.68 23.20 -17.19
CA ILE A 84 -22.91 23.28 -17.99
C ILE A 84 -23.85 24.34 -17.40
N ALA A 85 -24.03 24.32 -16.07
CA ALA A 85 -24.90 25.27 -15.40
C ALA A 85 -24.44 26.72 -15.61
N ASP A 86 -23.15 26.99 -15.47
CA ASP A 86 -22.57 28.31 -15.69
C ASP A 86 -22.71 28.74 -17.17
N GLN A 87 -22.53 27.81 -18.12
CA GLN A 87 -22.68 28.08 -19.55
C GLN A 87 -24.11 28.48 -19.94
N ILE A 88 -25.11 27.77 -19.44
CA ILE A 88 -26.50 28.00 -19.87
C ILE A 88 -27.25 29.00 -18.99
N SER A 89 -26.73 29.32 -17.79
CA SER A 89 -27.41 30.20 -16.82
C SER A 89 -27.90 31.53 -17.42
N PRO A 90 -27.11 32.26 -18.23
CA PRO A 90 -27.57 33.53 -18.82
C PRO A 90 -28.79 33.34 -19.73
N SER A 91 -28.72 32.38 -20.66
CA SER A 91 -29.79 32.09 -21.62
C SER A 91 -31.02 31.49 -20.93
N TYR A 92 -30.80 30.63 -19.94
CA TYR A 92 -31.88 30.03 -19.16
C TYR A 92 -32.68 31.09 -18.40
N TRP A 93 -31.99 32.09 -17.81
CA TRP A 93 -32.66 33.21 -17.15
C TRP A 93 -33.49 34.05 -18.13
N GLN A 94 -32.96 34.32 -19.33
CA GLN A 94 -33.69 35.10 -20.35
C GLN A 94 -35.01 34.43 -20.77
N VAL A 95 -35.05 33.09 -20.78
CA VAL A 95 -36.24 32.34 -21.18
C VAL A 95 -37.19 32.11 -20.01
N TYR A 96 -36.67 31.71 -18.85
CA TYR A 96 -37.48 31.21 -17.74
C TYR A 96 -37.52 32.12 -16.51
N TYR A 97 -36.77 33.23 -16.51
CA TYR A 97 -36.69 34.22 -15.43
C TYR A 97 -36.39 33.62 -14.05
N LYS A 98 -35.67 32.50 -14.02
CA LYS A 98 -35.27 31.77 -12.81
C LYS A 98 -33.89 31.13 -13.01
N PRO A 99 -33.13 30.84 -11.94
CA PRO A 99 -31.81 30.23 -12.09
C PRO A 99 -31.95 28.77 -12.53
N PHE A 100 -31.01 28.29 -13.35
CA PHE A 100 -31.01 26.91 -13.83
C PHE A 100 -30.73 25.91 -12.70
N ILE A 101 -29.63 26.10 -11.97
CA ILE A 101 -29.29 25.34 -10.77
C ILE A 101 -28.81 26.32 -9.68
N THR A 102 -29.20 26.05 -8.44
CA THR A 102 -28.73 26.77 -7.25
C THR A 102 -27.96 25.81 -6.34
N GLY A 103 -27.05 26.32 -5.49
CA GLY A 103 -26.31 25.49 -4.52
C GLY A 103 -24.86 25.15 -4.86
N PHE A 104 -24.34 25.56 -6.03
CA PHE A 104 -22.94 25.31 -6.46
C PHE A 104 -21.86 26.12 -5.70
N LYS A 105 -22.19 26.83 -4.61
CA LYS A 105 -21.21 27.69 -3.90
C LYS A 105 -20.05 26.90 -3.27
N SER A 106 -20.31 25.68 -2.81
CA SER A 106 -19.30 24.78 -2.26
C SER A 106 -19.85 23.36 -2.30
N ILE A 107 -19.50 22.57 -3.32
CA ILE A 107 -19.74 21.13 -3.23
C ILE A 107 -18.61 20.52 -2.45
N SER A 108 -18.99 19.70 -1.47
CA SER A 108 -18.07 18.83 -0.78
C SER A 108 -18.42 17.38 -1.05
N VAL A 109 -17.42 16.56 -1.31
CA VAL A 109 -17.55 15.10 -1.40
C VAL A 109 -16.96 14.44 -0.14
N PRO A 110 -17.50 13.31 0.31
CA PRO A 110 -16.95 12.60 1.45
C PRO A 110 -15.56 12.05 1.11
N TYR A 111 -14.65 12.09 2.08
CA TYR A 111 -13.30 11.55 1.97
C TYR A 111 -12.94 10.87 3.28
N VAL A 112 -12.55 9.60 3.21
CA VAL A 112 -12.14 8.81 4.36
C VAL A 112 -10.63 8.91 4.51
N ARG A 113 -10.17 9.36 5.68
CA ARG A 113 -8.76 9.44 6.07
C ARG A 113 -8.50 8.50 7.25
N SER A 114 -7.34 7.84 7.22
CA SER A 114 -6.80 7.11 8.37
C SER A 114 -5.72 7.98 9.02
N ASP A 115 -5.93 8.34 10.29
CA ASP A 115 -4.98 9.06 11.14
C ASP A 115 -4.40 8.09 12.16
N GLY A 116 -3.51 7.21 11.69
CA GLY A 116 -3.00 6.09 12.48
C GLY A 116 -4.11 5.09 12.78
N ASP A 117 -4.44 4.92 14.06
CA ASP A 117 -5.45 3.95 14.52
C ASP A 117 -6.90 4.40 14.32
N VAL A 118 -7.14 5.68 14.04
CA VAL A 118 -8.49 6.26 13.96
C VAL A 118 -8.83 6.64 12.53
N TRP A 119 -10.04 6.30 12.11
CA TRP A 119 -10.53 6.56 10.76
C TRP A 119 -11.62 7.62 10.83
N THR A 120 -11.45 8.66 10.03
CA THR A 120 -12.30 9.85 10.06
C THR A 120 -12.87 10.11 8.67
N ILE A 121 -14.17 10.41 8.61
CA ILE A 121 -14.84 10.85 7.38
C ILE A 121 -14.86 12.38 7.40
N VAL A 122 -14.26 12.99 6.38
CA VAL A 122 -14.20 14.45 6.21
C VAL A 122 -14.85 14.85 4.89
N ASN A 123 -15.52 16.00 4.86
CA ASN A 123 -16.08 16.55 3.63
C ASN A 123 -15.02 17.42 2.95
N ARG A 124 -14.57 17.00 1.76
CA ARG A 124 -13.55 17.70 0.99
C ARG A 124 -14.22 18.58 -0.05
N VAL A 125 -13.98 19.88 0.02
CA VAL A 125 -14.49 20.84 -0.99
C VAL A 125 -13.79 20.60 -2.32
N VAL A 126 -14.55 20.62 -3.41
CA VAL A 126 -14.09 20.22 -4.76
C VAL A 126 -14.13 21.37 -5.75
#